data_AF-A0A930WGL0-F1
#
_entry.id   AF-A0A930WGL0-F1
#
_cell.length_a   1.000
_cell.length_b   1.000
_cell.length_c   1.000
_cell.angle_alpha   90.00
_cell.angle_beta   90.00
_cell.angle_gamma   90.00
#
_symmetry.space_group_name_H-M   'P 1'
#
loop_
_entity.id
_entity.type
_entity.pdbx_description
1 polymer ?
#
loop_
_entity_poly.entity_id
_entity_poly.type
_entity_poly.pdbx_seq_one_letter_code
_entity_poly.pdbx_strand_id
1 'polypeptide(L)'
;MACDAFPTDIQRCARQRRAFRVSGIVQGVGFRPFVYRLAVRLGLGGWVLNDSAGVGIEAEGTPAALDSFGEALRTQAPLAAAVTAVTYTETAALGEVLFRILPSPAGEPARTLVSPDLAVCADCRREILSETDRRQGYAFTNCTNCGPRYSIIRGVPYDRPLTSMAVFPMCPACQR
;
A
#
# COMPACT_ATOMS: atom_id res chain seq x y z
N MET A 1 -28.34 -26.95 -13.06
CA MET A 1 -27.82 -26.25 -14.25
C MET A 1 -26.31 -26.36 -14.19
N ALA A 2 -25.79 -27.42 -14.81
CA ALA A 2 -24.38 -27.75 -14.82
C ALA A 2 -23.68 -26.91 -15.88
N CYS A 3 -22.50 -26.38 -15.54
CA CYS A 3 -21.62 -25.73 -16.50
C CYS A 3 -20.87 -26.83 -17.26
N ASP A 4 -21.16 -26.99 -18.55
CA ASP A 4 -20.36 -27.81 -19.45
C ASP A 4 -19.08 -27.05 -19.85
N ALA A 5 -18.00 -27.82 -19.94
CA ALA A 5 -16.62 -27.35 -19.80
C ALA A 5 -15.97 -26.91 -21.12
N PHE A 6 -15.33 -25.73 -21.10
CA PHE A 6 -14.15 -25.38 -21.90
C PHE A 6 -13.09 -24.71 -21.00
N PRO A 7 -11.77 -24.94 -21.18
CA PRO A 7 -10.73 -24.47 -20.25
C PRO A 7 -10.64 -22.95 -20.11
N THR A 8 -11.04 -22.19 -21.14
CA THR A 8 -11.05 -20.72 -21.14
C THR A 8 -12.34 -20.10 -20.59
N ASP A 9 -13.44 -20.86 -20.48
CA ASP A 9 -14.73 -20.37 -19.98
C ASP A 9 -14.89 -20.51 -18.45
N ILE A 10 -14.08 -21.38 -17.81
CA ILE A 10 -14.02 -21.47 -16.34
C ILE A 10 -13.43 -20.18 -15.73
N GLN A 11 -12.66 -19.40 -16.49
CA GLN A 11 -12.12 -18.11 -16.03
C GLN A 11 -13.18 -16.99 -15.97
N ARG A 12 -14.37 -17.21 -16.55
CA ARG A 12 -15.57 -16.36 -16.38
C ARG A 12 -16.36 -16.71 -15.12
N CYS A 13 -15.85 -17.60 -14.26
CA CYS A 13 -16.33 -17.78 -12.89
C CYS A 13 -16.44 -16.39 -12.23
N ALA A 14 -17.65 -16.09 -11.77
CA ALA A 14 -18.10 -14.79 -11.28
C ALA A 14 -16.99 -14.03 -10.55
N ARG A 15 -16.44 -13.00 -11.21
CA ARG A 15 -15.53 -12.07 -10.56
C ARG A 15 -16.28 -11.43 -9.40
N GLN A 16 -15.64 -11.39 -8.25
CA GLN A 16 -16.15 -10.69 -7.07
C GLN A 16 -15.33 -9.43 -6.88
N ARG A 17 -15.96 -8.41 -6.29
CA ARG A 17 -15.28 -7.23 -5.79
C ARG A 17 -15.41 -7.19 -4.27
N ARG A 18 -14.31 -6.93 -3.59
CA ARG A 18 -14.28 -6.77 -2.12
C ARG A 18 -13.64 -5.44 -1.76
N ALA A 19 -14.31 -4.72 -0.87
CA ALA A 19 -13.76 -3.53 -0.24
C ALA A 19 -13.08 -3.95 1.06
N PHE A 20 -11.75 -4.02 1.07
CA PHE A 20 -10.97 -4.32 2.25
C PHE A 20 -10.65 -3.04 3.05
N ARG A 21 -10.63 -3.22 4.37
CA ARG A 21 -10.19 -2.22 5.34
C ARG A 21 -9.05 -2.80 6.15
N VAL A 22 -7.90 -2.12 6.14
CA VAL A 22 -6.75 -2.49 6.96
C VAL A 22 -6.53 -1.41 8.01
N SER A 23 -6.49 -1.85 9.27
CA SER A 23 -6.28 -1.00 10.45
C SER A 23 -4.96 -1.37 11.15
N GLY A 24 -4.40 -0.40 11.89
CA GLY A 24 -3.14 -0.54 12.63
C GLY A 24 -2.12 0.53 12.26
N ILE A 25 -0.84 0.24 12.46
CA ILE A 25 0.28 1.07 11.97
C ILE A 25 0.51 0.69 10.51
N VAL A 26 -0.27 1.28 9.61
CA VAL A 26 -0.29 0.90 8.18
C VAL A 26 -0.05 2.09 7.24
N GLN A 27 0.19 3.27 7.81
CA GLN A 27 0.48 4.48 7.05
C GLN A 27 1.92 4.94 7.24
N GLY A 28 2.54 5.48 6.19
CA GLY A 28 3.96 5.85 6.18
C GLY A 28 4.93 4.67 6.18
N VAL A 29 4.45 3.44 6.03
CA VAL A 29 5.25 2.20 6.15
C VAL A 29 5.40 1.43 4.84
N GLY A 30 5.10 2.09 3.71
CA GLY A 30 5.15 1.46 2.38
C GLY A 30 3.98 0.51 2.07
N PHE A 31 2.88 0.62 2.81
CA PHE A 31 1.73 -0.27 2.64
C PHE A 31 1.05 -0.11 1.26
N ARG A 32 0.82 1.11 0.78
CA ARG A 32 0.26 1.37 -0.57
C ARG A 32 1.07 0.68 -1.70
N PRO A 33 2.41 0.86 -1.80
CA PRO A 33 3.23 0.09 -2.74
C PRO A 33 3.18 -1.43 -2.55
N PHE A 34 3.14 -1.91 -1.29
CA PHE A 34 3.00 -3.34 -1.00
C PHE A 34 1.69 -3.92 -1.55
N VAL A 35 0.57 -3.26 -1.27
CA VAL A 35 -0.76 -3.64 -1.77
C VAL A 35 -0.80 -3.67 -3.30
N TYR A 36 -0.24 -2.64 -3.95
CA TYR A 36 -0.16 -2.59 -5.41
C TYR A 36 0.58 -3.79 -5.99
N ARG A 37 1.78 -4.11 -5.47
CA ARG A 37 2.56 -5.26 -5.94
C ARG A 37 1.85 -6.59 -5.67
N LEU A 38 1.20 -6.71 -4.52
CA LEU A 38 0.43 -7.89 -4.14
C LEU A 38 -0.76 -8.10 -5.09
N ALA A 39 -1.52 -7.04 -5.39
CA ALA A 39 -2.65 -7.08 -6.30
C ALA A 39 -2.24 -7.47 -7.73
N VAL A 40 -1.18 -6.85 -8.25
CA VAL A 40 -0.64 -7.18 -9.58
C VAL A 40 -0.19 -8.64 -9.65
N ARG A 41 0.53 -9.13 -8.64
CA ARG A 41 0.98 -10.53 -8.55
C ARG A 41 -0.19 -11.53 -8.53
N LEU A 42 -1.33 -11.16 -7.95
CA LEU A 42 -2.53 -12.01 -7.88
C LEU A 42 -3.53 -11.76 -9.02
N GLY A 43 -3.21 -10.90 -10.00
CA GLY A 43 -4.08 -10.61 -11.14
C GLY A 43 -5.38 -9.87 -10.77
N LEU A 44 -5.34 -9.03 -9.74
CA LEU A 44 -6.50 -8.29 -9.23
C LEU A 44 -6.57 -6.89 -9.85
N GLY A 45 -7.77 -6.44 -10.18
CA GLY A 45 -8.07 -5.03 -10.51
C GLY A 45 -8.58 -4.27 -9.29
N GLY A 46 -8.58 -2.94 -9.34
CA GLY A 46 -9.10 -2.09 -8.26
C GLY A 46 -8.15 -0.98 -7.84
N TRP A 47 -8.13 -0.65 -6.54
CA TRP A 47 -7.33 0.46 -6.04
C TRP A 47 -6.97 0.36 -4.56
N VAL A 48 -5.98 1.17 -4.14
CA VAL A 48 -5.61 1.38 -2.74
C VAL A 48 -5.39 2.87 -2.44
N LEU A 49 -5.82 3.33 -1.26
CA LEU A 49 -5.55 4.67 -0.72
C LEU A 49 -5.36 4.65 0.79
N ASN A 50 -4.79 5.73 1.32
CA ASN A 50 -4.79 6.01 2.76
C ASN A 50 -5.96 6.96 3.04
N ASP A 51 -6.74 6.71 4.09
CA ASP A 51 -7.74 7.63 4.61
C ASP A 51 -7.57 7.85 6.12
N SER A 52 -8.54 8.52 6.76
CA SER A 52 -8.48 8.82 8.20
C SER A 52 -8.51 7.56 9.09
N ALA A 53 -9.04 6.44 8.58
CA ALA A 53 -9.27 5.20 9.32
C ALA A 53 -8.14 4.17 9.11
N GLY A 54 -7.32 4.29 8.07
CA GLY A 54 -6.23 3.37 7.78
C GLY A 54 -5.94 3.25 6.29
N VAL A 55 -5.91 2.03 5.77
CA VAL A 55 -5.78 1.77 4.33
C VAL A 55 -7.11 1.23 3.80
N GLY A 56 -7.65 1.92 2.80
CA GLY A 56 -8.82 1.49 2.05
C GLY A 56 -8.37 0.82 0.75
N ILE A 57 -8.98 -0.31 0.43
CA ILE A 57 -8.64 -1.10 -0.76
C ILE A 57 -9.93 -1.60 -1.40
N GLU A 58 -10.07 -1.46 -2.70
CA GLU A 58 -11.01 -2.26 -3.47
C GLU A 58 -10.22 -3.20 -4.37
N ALA A 59 -10.58 -4.49 -4.36
CA ALA A 59 -9.96 -5.48 -5.20
C ALA A 59 -11.03 -6.33 -5.88
N GLU A 60 -10.83 -6.59 -7.16
CA GLU A 60 -11.72 -7.39 -8.01
C GLU A 60 -10.95 -8.53 -8.69
N GLY A 61 -11.50 -9.74 -8.61
CA GLY A 61 -10.90 -10.92 -9.20
C GLY A 61 -11.65 -12.19 -8.87
N THR A 62 -10.99 -13.33 -8.98
CA THR A 62 -11.58 -14.61 -8.58
C THR A 62 -11.69 -14.68 -7.05
N PRO A 63 -12.67 -15.39 -6.49
CA PRO A 63 -12.81 -15.56 -5.04
C PRO A 63 -11.52 -16.06 -4.38
N ALA A 64 -10.85 -17.05 -4.98
CA ALA A 64 -9.58 -17.59 -4.49
C ALA A 64 -8.44 -16.56 -4.47
N ALA A 65 -8.36 -15.69 -5.48
CA ALA A 65 -7.37 -14.61 -5.49
C ALA A 65 -7.65 -13.56 -4.41
N LEU A 66 -8.93 -13.25 -4.15
CA LEU A 66 -9.32 -12.31 -3.10
C LEU A 66 -9.10 -12.88 -1.69
N ASP A 67 -9.32 -14.18 -1.48
CA ASP A 67 -9.01 -14.86 -0.22
C ASP A 67 -7.49 -14.84 0.03
N SER A 68 -6.70 -15.21 -0.98
CA SER A 68 -5.24 -15.15 -0.92
C SER A 68 -4.73 -13.74 -0.66
N PHE A 69 -5.37 -12.74 -1.27
CA PHE A 69 -5.04 -11.33 -1.07
C PHE A 69 -5.30 -10.89 0.37
N GLY A 70 -6.50 -11.17 0.91
CA GLY A 70 -6.85 -10.85 2.30
C GLY A 70 -5.89 -11.48 3.32
N GLU A 71 -5.44 -12.71 3.06
CA GLU A 71 -4.48 -13.38 3.94
C GLU A 71 -3.06 -12.82 3.82
N ALA A 72 -2.62 -12.52 2.60
CA ALA A 72 -1.32 -11.90 2.37
C ALA A 72 -1.23 -10.48 2.97
N LEU A 73 -2.34 -9.72 3.02
CA LEU A 73 -2.39 -8.42 3.70
C LEU A 73 -2.04 -8.53 5.19
N ARG A 74 -2.36 -9.66 5.83
CA ARG A 74 -2.03 -9.93 7.24
C ARG A 74 -0.61 -10.46 7.41
N THR A 75 -0.23 -11.44 6.59
CA THR A 75 0.98 -12.25 6.82
C THR A 75 2.23 -11.73 6.12
N GLN A 76 2.09 -10.89 5.09
CA GLN A 76 3.20 -10.39 4.28
C GLN A 76 3.36 -8.86 4.36
N ALA A 77 2.74 -8.22 5.37
CA ALA A 77 2.81 -6.78 5.54
C ALA A 77 4.27 -6.28 5.64
N PRO A 78 4.57 -5.03 5.23
CA PRO A 78 5.89 -4.44 5.37
C PRO A 78 6.40 -4.52 6.82
N LEU A 79 7.72 -4.67 7.01
CA LEU A 79 8.33 -4.80 8.34
C LEU A 79 8.02 -3.65 9.30
N ALA A 80 7.87 -2.43 8.78
CA ALA A 80 7.53 -1.25 9.56
C ALA A 80 6.03 -1.16 9.90
N ALA A 81 5.20 -2.04 9.33
CA ALA A 81 3.76 -2.07 9.52
C ALA A 81 3.38 -3.01 10.67
N ALA A 82 2.35 -2.63 11.42
CA ALA A 82 1.70 -3.48 12.40
C ALA A 82 0.20 -3.51 12.09
N VAL A 83 -0.25 -4.59 11.43
CA VAL A 83 -1.65 -4.78 11.06
C VAL A 83 -2.41 -5.30 12.28
N THR A 84 -3.45 -4.59 12.72
CA THR A 84 -4.32 -5.01 13.83
C THR A 84 -5.59 -5.70 13.34
N ALA A 85 -6.11 -5.30 12.18
CA ALA A 85 -7.28 -5.91 11.58
C ALA A 85 -7.28 -5.79 10.06
N VAL A 86 -7.80 -6.82 9.39
CA VAL A 86 -8.17 -6.79 7.97
C VAL A 86 -9.61 -7.27 7.88
N THR A 87 -10.52 -6.39 7.51
CA THR A 87 -11.94 -6.73 7.26
C THR A 87 -12.26 -6.48 5.79
N TYR A 88 -13.36 -7.05 5.30
CA TYR A 88 -13.86 -6.75 3.98
C TYR A 88 -15.38 -6.83 3.90
N THR A 89 -15.96 -6.16 2.91
CA THR A 89 -17.33 -6.37 2.47
C THR A 89 -17.35 -6.69 0.98
N GLU A 90 -18.32 -7.48 0.54
CA GLU A 90 -18.55 -7.71 -0.88
C GLU A 90 -19.25 -6.51 -1.52
N THR A 91 -18.87 -6.18 -2.74
CA THR A 91 -19.43 -5.08 -3.53
C THR A 91 -19.67 -5.54 -4.96
N ALA A 92 -20.43 -4.75 -5.72
CA ALA A 92 -20.72 -5.06 -7.12
C ALA A 92 -19.43 -5.06 -7.95
N ALA A 93 -19.22 -6.12 -8.73
CA ALA A 93 -18.10 -6.19 -9.67
C ALA A 93 -18.29 -5.17 -10.80
N LEU A 94 -17.21 -4.48 -11.16
CA LEU A 94 -17.18 -3.46 -12.20
C LEU A 94 -16.42 -3.92 -13.46
N GLY A 95 -15.81 -5.10 -13.43
CA GLY A 95 -14.96 -5.59 -14.51
C GLY A 95 -13.58 -4.95 -14.53
N GLU A 96 -13.13 -4.38 -13.41
CA GLU A 96 -11.81 -3.73 -13.35
C GLU A 96 -10.69 -4.77 -13.42
N VAL A 97 -9.72 -4.51 -14.30
CA VAL A 97 -8.54 -5.38 -14.53
C VAL A 97 -7.22 -4.70 -14.16
N LEU A 98 -7.21 -3.38 -14.00
CA LEU A 98 -6.03 -2.61 -13.59
C LEU A 98 -6.13 -2.25 -12.12
N PHE A 99 -4.99 -2.27 -11.43
CA PHE A 99 -4.88 -1.84 -10.03
C PHE A 99 -4.17 -0.49 -9.94
N ARG A 100 -4.63 0.43 -9.09
CA ARG A 100 -4.07 1.80 -8.98
C ARG A 100 -3.85 2.22 -7.54
N ILE A 101 -2.86 3.10 -7.31
CA ILE A 101 -2.72 3.81 -6.04
C ILE A 101 -3.42 5.15 -6.21
N LEU A 102 -4.48 5.39 -5.44
CA LEU A 102 -5.25 6.63 -5.48
C LEU A 102 -4.70 7.67 -4.49
N PRO A 103 -4.93 8.97 -4.76
CA PRO A 103 -4.61 10.02 -3.80
C PRO A 103 -5.44 9.87 -2.53
N SER A 104 -4.86 10.30 -1.41
CA SER A 104 -5.55 10.30 -0.12
C SER A 104 -6.60 11.42 -0.07
N PRO A 105 -7.85 11.17 0.39
CA PRO A 105 -8.86 12.21 0.54
C PRO A 105 -8.45 13.24 1.60
N ALA A 106 -8.84 14.50 1.41
CA ALA A 106 -8.58 15.59 2.34
C ALA A 106 -9.76 15.77 3.33
N GLY A 107 -9.45 16.25 4.54
CA GLY A 107 -10.45 16.89 5.41
C GLY A 107 -11.14 16.04 6.48
N GLU A 108 -10.76 14.77 6.67
CA GLU A 108 -11.34 13.95 7.75
C GLU A 108 -10.50 13.97 9.04
N PRO A 109 -11.13 13.95 10.23
CA PRO A 109 -10.41 13.86 11.51
C PRO A 109 -9.59 12.57 11.62
N ALA A 110 -8.34 12.71 12.03
CA ALA A 110 -7.40 11.61 12.23
C ALA A 110 -7.92 10.52 13.20
N ARG A 111 -8.00 9.26 12.76
CA ARG A 111 -8.33 8.11 13.63
C ARG A 111 -7.34 6.94 13.52
N THR A 112 -6.28 7.10 12.76
CA THR A 112 -5.30 6.03 12.47
C THR A 112 -4.02 6.17 13.30
N LEU A 113 -3.31 5.05 13.49
CA LEU A 113 -2.06 5.02 14.24
C LEU A 113 -0.91 5.51 13.38
N VAL A 114 -0.07 6.39 13.94
CA VAL A 114 1.14 6.89 13.30
C VAL A 114 2.33 6.01 13.67
N SER A 115 3.13 5.62 12.68
CA SER A 115 4.35 4.85 12.89
C SER A 115 5.40 5.68 13.66
N PRO A 116 6.14 5.08 14.62
CA PRO A 116 7.26 5.74 15.26
C PRO A 116 8.40 6.02 14.27
N ASP A 117 9.37 6.83 14.69
CA ASP A 117 10.59 7.03 13.93
C ASP A 117 11.44 5.75 13.95
N LEU A 118 12.06 5.42 12.81
CA LEU A 118 12.82 4.18 12.64
C LEU A 118 14.27 4.47 12.24
N ALA A 119 15.20 3.70 12.82
CA ALA A 119 16.61 3.73 12.42
C ALA A 119 16.80 3.31 10.96
N VAL A 120 17.89 3.78 10.33
CA VAL A 120 18.25 3.44 8.94
C VAL A 120 18.33 1.92 8.75
N CYS A 121 17.64 1.41 7.72
CA CYS A 121 17.67 -0.01 7.38
C CYS A 121 18.97 -0.40 6.65
N ALA A 122 19.22 -1.71 6.55
CA ALA A 122 20.40 -2.24 5.88
C ALA A 122 20.50 -1.82 4.39
N ASP A 123 19.36 -1.69 3.69
CA ASP A 123 19.34 -1.27 2.29
C ASP A 123 19.78 0.18 2.13
N CYS A 124 19.18 1.11 2.87
CA CYS A 124 19.59 2.51 2.87
C CYS A 124 21.05 2.67 3.34
N ARG A 125 21.49 1.90 4.34
CA ARG A 125 22.90 1.91 4.77
C ARG A 125 23.83 1.51 3.62
N ARG A 126 23.47 0.51 2.83
CA ARG A 126 24.25 0.06 1.68
C ARG A 126 24.30 1.12 0.57
N GLU A 127 23.18 1.81 0.29
CA GLU A 127 23.15 2.92 -0.67
C GLU A 127 24.07 4.07 -0.24
N ILE A 128 24.01 4.48 1.05
CA ILE A 128 24.84 5.56 1.59
C ILE A 128 26.34 5.24 1.49
N LEU A 129 26.71 3.96 1.69
CA LEU A 129 28.10 3.50 1.70
C LEU A 129 28.61 3.07 0.31
N SER A 130 27.76 3.06 -0.71
CA SER A 130 28.15 2.64 -2.07
C SER A 130 28.87 3.78 -2.80
N GLU A 131 29.99 3.50 -3.46
CA GLU A 131 30.72 4.47 -4.29
C GLU A 131 30.05 4.79 -5.62
N THR A 132 29.05 3.99 -6.02
CA THR A 132 28.38 4.08 -7.32
C THR A 132 26.92 4.50 -7.21
N ASP A 133 26.34 4.47 -6.01
CA ASP A 133 24.95 4.87 -5.81
C ASP A 133 24.84 6.40 -5.80
N ARG A 134 23.80 6.94 -6.44
CA ARG A 134 23.51 8.38 -6.45
C ARG A 134 23.29 8.98 -5.06
N ARG A 135 23.04 8.13 -4.04
CA ARG A 135 22.83 8.50 -2.64
C ARG A 135 24.09 8.31 -1.78
N GLN A 136 25.26 8.08 -2.37
CA GLN A 136 26.54 8.03 -1.65
C GLN A 136 26.70 9.24 -0.71
N GLY A 137 26.93 8.99 0.57
CA GLY A 137 27.14 10.03 1.57
C GLY A 137 25.91 10.92 1.87
N TYR A 138 24.73 10.62 1.31
CA TYR A 138 23.54 11.47 1.51
C TYR A 138 22.93 11.27 2.90
N ALA A 139 23.04 12.30 3.75
CA ALA A 139 22.68 12.26 5.17
C ALA A 139 21.19 12.01 5.45
N PHE A 140 20.29 12.33 4.51
CA PHE A 140 18.84 12.19 4.69
C PHE A 140 18.25 10.97 3.97
N THR A 141 19.09 10.01 3.58
CA THR A 141 18.63 8.78 2.91
C THR A 141 17.68 8.00 3.80
N ASN A 142 16.46 7.76 3.29
CA ASN A 142 15.47 6.88 3.90
C ASN A 142 14.64 6.18 2.82
N CYS A 143 13.96 5.12 3.21
CA CYS A 143 12.99 4.41 2.38
C CYS A 143 11.68 4.21 3.15
N THR A 144 10.72 3.48 2.58
CA THR A 144 9.46 3.18 3.25
C THR A 144 9.61 2.38 4.54
N ASN A 145 10.74 1.69 4.72
CA ASN A 145 11.02 0.82 5.87
C ASN A 145 11.83 1.49 6.99
N CYS A 146 12.29 2.75 6.81
CA CYS A 146 13.11 3.44 7.81
C CYS A 146 12.98 4.97 7.77
N GLY A 147 13.62 5.65 8.71
CA GLY A 147 13.69 7.11 8.78
C GLY A 147 12.56 7.75 9.59
N PRO A 148 12.48 9.09 9.59
CA PRO A 148 11.52 9.81 10.40
C PRO A 148 10.08 9.61 9.91
N ARG A 149 9.15 9.55 10.85
CA ARG A 149 7.70 9.37 10.69
C ARG A 149 6.98 10.32 11.64
N TYR A 150 6.84 9.93 12.91
CA TYR A 150 6.14 10.72 13.91
C TYR A 150 6.74 12.12 14.05
N SER A 151 8.06 12.25 14.02
CA SER A 151 8.73 13.55 14.15
C SER A 151 8.48 14.52 13.00
N ILE A 152 8.04 14.04 11.82
CA ILE A 152 7.88 14.88 10.62
C ILE A 152 6.43 15.02 10.16
N ILE A 153 5.49 14.26 10.74
CA ILE A 153 4.09 14.30 10.33
C ILE A 153 3.41 15.58 10.84
N ARG A 154 2.55 16.18 10.02
CA ARG A 154 1.70 17.34 10.37
C ARG A 154 0.21 16.98 10.40
N GLY A 155 -0.18 15.88 9.75
CA GLY A 155 -1.55 15.40 9.72
C GLY A 155 -1.66 14.04 9.03
N VAL A 156 -2.86 13.46 9.08
CA VAL A 156 -3.21 12.24 8.35
C VAL A 156 -4.37 12.55 7.39
N PRO A 157 -4.54 11.78 6.30
CA PRO A 157 -3.81 10.56 5.92
C PRO A 157 -2.33 10.80 5.61
N TYR A 158 -1.42 9.88 5.97
CA TYR A 158 0.02 10.05 5.73
C TYR A 158 0.29 10.23 4.24
N ASP A 159 0.67 11.45 3.88
CA ASP A 159 1.09 11.82 2.55
C ASP A 159 2.08 13.00 2.61
N ARG A 160 2.93 13.15 1.59
CA ARG A 160 4.02 14.12 1.60
C ARG A 160 3.57 15.56 1.94
N PRO A 161 2.45 16.09 1.40
CA PRO A 161 1.96 17.44 1.74
C PRO A 161 1.64 17.63 3.22
N LEU A 162 1.35 16.56 3.95
CA LEU A 162 1.03 16.57 5.38
C LEU A 162 2.24 16.19 6.25
N THR A 163 3.46 16.50 5.77
CA THR A 163 4.71 16.34 6.53
C THR A 163 5.59 17.59 6.42
N SER A 164 6.63 17.69 7.23
CA SER A 164 7.67 18.71 7.05
C SER A 164 8.42 18.60 5.71
N MET A 165 8.30 17.46 5.00
CA MET A 165 8.88 17.27 3.67
C MET A 165 8.11 18.00 2.56
N ALA A 166 6.95 18.60 2.84
CA ALA A 166 6.11 19.28 1.87
C ALA A 166 6.84 20.43 1.13
N VAL A 167 7.77 21.11 1.81
CA VAL A 167 8.52 22.25 1.23
C VAL A 167 9.69 21.83 0.34
N PHE A 168 10.01 20.54 0.26
CA PHE A 168 11.07 20.00 -0.58
C PHE A 168 10.45 19.31 -1.80
N PRO A 169 10.33 19.97 -2.97
CA PRO A 169 9.79 19.33 -4.16
C PRO A 169 10.71 18.19 -4.61
N MET A 170 10.12 17.06 -5.03
CA MET A 170 10.90 15.94 -5.54
C MET A 170 11.50 16.29 -6.90
N CYS A 171 12.79 16.03 -7.08
CA CYS A 171 13.43 16.14 -8.39
C CYS A 171 12.94 15.04 -9.35
N PRO A 172 13.15 15.19 -10.67
CA PRO A 172 12.70 14.19 -11.66
C PRO A 172 13.23 12.78 -11.40
N ALA A 173 14.44 12.63 -10.81
CA ALA A 173 14.99 11.32 -10.48
C ALA A 173 14.28 10.64 -9.30
N CYS A 174 13.62 11.38 -8.41
CA CYS A 174 12.87 10.82 -7.27
C CYS A 174 11.38 10.62 -7.58
N GLN A 175 10.87 11.20 -8.66
CA GLN A 175 9.48 11.03 -9.11
C GLN A 175 9.28 9.80 -10.00
N ARG A 176 10.36 9.22 -10.52
CA ARG A 176 10.39 7.97 -11.28
C ARG A 176 10.29 6.78 -10.33
#